data_AF-A0A2G8JQS4-F1
#
_entry.id   AF-A0A2G8JQS4-F1
#
_cell.length_a   1.000
_cell.length_b   1.000
_cell.length_c   1.000
_cell.angle_alpha   90.00
_cell.angle_beta   90.00
_cell.angle_gamma   90.00
#
_symmetry.space_group_name_H-M   'P 1'
#
loop_
_entity.id
_entity.type
_entity.pdbx_description
1 polymer ?
#
loop_
_entity_poly.entity_id
_entity_poly.type
_entity_poly.pdbx_seq_one_letter_code
_entity_poly.pdbx_strand_id
1 'polypeptide(L)'
;MSLVASILSDSKGAPPAMGNARSVPCVDVCKDIYLDLEKKKMIIRDGSKVKEEYLEAGRPYIGYKNGLYGKQGEFYLLSQECFYFKKERIRYTVCPYKESMQESEGNSFLIGEGGSWITDPQTGDDILVMNGGERSRCPQGKKRRTMV
;
A
#
# COMPACT_ATOMS: atom_id res chain seq x y z
N MET A 1 21.21 9.16 -57.51
CA MET A 1 19.90 9.80 -57.22
C MET A 1 20.12 10.67 -55.99
N SER A 2 20.47 11.95 -56.15
CA SER A 2 19.54 13.10 -56.26
C SER A 2 18.47 13.09 -55.18
N LEU A 3 18.21 14.15 -54.39
CA LEU A 3 18.73 15.52 -54.31
C LEU A 3 18.23 16.07 -52.96
N VAL A 4 19.14 16.68 -52.19
CA VAL A 4 19.07 18.01 -51.55
C VAL A 4 17.72 18.52 -50.99
N ALA A 5 17.75 18.93 -49.71
CA ALA A 5 17.28 20.27 -49.30
C ALA A 5 17.85 20.66 -47.92
N SER A 6 19.01 21.33 -47.93
CA SER A 6 19.39 22.30 -46.90
C SER A 6 18.73 23.63 -47.26
N ILE A 7 17.85 24.16 -46.41
CA ILE A 7 17.31 25.54 -46.48
C ILE A 7 17.07 25.96 -45.03
N LEU A 8 18.05 26.62 -44.40
CA LEU A 8 18.21 28.08 -44.27
C LEU A 8 17.51 28.65 -43.03
N SER A 9 18.37 29.17 -42.15
CA SER A 9 18.21 30.36 -41.33
C SER A 9 16.86 31.07 -41.41
N ASP A 10 16.21 31.19 -40.26
CA ASP A 10 15.32 32.31 -39.98
C ASP A 10 15.82 32.99 -38.69
N SER A 11 17.00 33.62 -38.79
CA SER A 11 17.38 34.72 -37.88
C SER A 11 16.57 35.96 -38.29
N LYS A 12 15.26 35.93 -38.03
CA LYS A 12 14.39 37.09 -38.20
C LYS A 12 14.52 38.00 -37.00
N GLY A 13 15.22 39.13 -37.24
CA GLY A 13 15.05 40.42 -36.58
C GLY A 13 14.93 40.43 -35.06
N ALA A 14 15.99 40.86 -34.38
CA ALA A 14 15.84 41.43 -33.04
C ALA A 14 14.85 42.62 -33.14
N PRO A 15 13.73 42.63 -32.39
CA PRO A 15 12.87 43.80 -32.30
C PRO A 15 13.62 44.92 -31.59
N PRO A 16 13.34 46.20 -31.91
CA PRO A 16 13.94 47.32 -31.21
C PRO A 16 13.55 47.28 -29.73
N ALA A 17 14.55 47.49 -28.88
CA ALA A 17 14.41 47.49 -27.43
C ALA A 17 13.44 48.59 -26.97
N MET A 18 12.20 48.20 -26.65
CA MET A 18 11.29 49.00 -25.82
C MET A 18 10.49 48.08 -24.91
N GLY A 19 10.70 48.25 -23.60
CA GLY A 19 9.95 47.58 -22.54
C GLY A 19 10.78 46.50 -21.84
N ASN A 20 10.84 46.58 -20.50
CA ASN A 20 11.45 45.60 -19.60
C ASN A 20 10.69 44.26 -19.63
N ALA A 21 10.59 43.61 -20.80
CA ALA A 21 10.03 42.29 -20.93
C ALA A 21 11.09 41.30 -20.44
N ARG A 22 10.93 40.82 -19.19
CA ARG A 22 11.66 39.66 -18.70
C ARG A 22 11.37 38.48 -19.65
N SER A 23 12.34 38.09 -20.47
CA SER A 23 12.19 36.89 -21.30
C SER A 23 12.15 35.69 -20.37
N VAL A 24 10.98 35.06 -20.25
CA VAL A 24 10.87 33.77 -19.56
C VAL A 24 11.43 32.70 -20.51
N PRO A 25 12.42 31.90 -20.10
CA PRO A 25 12.94 30.84 -20.95
C PRO A 25 11.82 29.84 -21.28
N CYS A 26 11.62 29.54 -22.56
CA CYS A 26 10.77 28.45 -22.99
C CYS A 26 11.44 27.14 -22.56
N VAL A 27 10.82 26.41 -21.63
CA VAL A 27 11.26 25.08 -21.21
C VAL A 27 10.49 24.05 -22.04
N ASP A 28 11.20 23.16 -22.72
CA ASP A 28 10.59 22.02 -23.40
C ASP A 28 10.16 20.97 -22.36
N VAL A 29 8.92 21.08 -21.91
CA VAL A 29 8.29 20.15 -20.97
C VAL A 29 7.87 18.83 -21.61
N CYS A 30 7.86 18.73 -22.95
CA CYS A 30 7.39 17.52 -23.63
C CYS A 30 8.31 16.34 -23.34
N LYS A 31 9.62 16.57 -23.32
CA LYS A 31 10.62 15.54 -22.98
C LYS A 31 10.40 14.97 -21.58
N ASP A 32 10.11 15.83 -20.60
CA ASP A 32 9.87 15.41 -19.21
C ASP A 32 8.59 14.59 -19.10
N ILE A 33 7.53 14.96 -19.84
CA ILE A 33 6.28 14.19 -19.92
C ILE A 33 6.54 12.78 -20.47
N TYR A 34 7.35 12.64 -21.52
CA TYR A 34 7.69 11.32 -22.07
C TYR A 34 8.46 10.45 -21.08
N LEU A 35 9.45 11.03 -20.40
CA LEU A 35 10.23 10.32 -19.37
C LEU A 35 9.34 9.87 -18.20
N ASP A 36 8.40 10.72 -17.77
CA ASP A 36 7.43 10.37 -16.72
C ASP A 36 6.50 9.23 -17.15
N LEU A 37 6.07 9.21 -18.41
CA LEU A 37 5.24 8.13 -18.95
C LEU A 37 6.01 6.80 -18.99
N GLU A 38 7.28 6.81 -19.40
CA GLU A 38 8.12 5.62 -19.38
C GLU A 38 8.37 5.12 -17.95
N LYS A 39 8.67 6.03 -17.02
CA LYS A 39 8.83 5.71 -15.60
C LYS A 39 7.57 5.09 -15.01
N LYS A 40 6.39 5.65 -15.30
CA LYS A 40 5.10 5.08 -14.87
C LYS A 40 4.90 3.67 -15.41
N LYS A 41 5.20 3.42 -16.69
CA LYS A 41 5.10 2.07 -17.29
C LYS A 41 6.03 1.07 -16.60
N MET A 42 7.26 1.47 -16.28
CA MET A 42 8.20 0.62 -15.55
C MET A 42 7.68 0.29 -14.14
N ILE A 43 7.20 1.29 -13.39
CA ILE A 43 6.62 1.07 -12.05
C ILE A 43 5.43 0.10 -12.11
N ILE A 44 4.54 0.23 -13.10
CA ILE A 44 3.40 -0.68 -13.27
C ILE A 44 3.88 -2.11 -13.57
N ARG A 45 4.87 -2.26 -14.45
CA ARG A 45 5.44 -3.56 -14.80
C ARG A 45 6.08 -4.22 -13.58
N ASP A 46 6.92 -3.48 -12.85
CA ASP A 46 7.61 -3.99 -11.66
C ASP A 46 6.59 -4.34 -10.57
N GLY A 47 5.60 -3.48 -10.34
CA GLY A 47 4.51 -3.73 -9.41
C GLY A 47 3.69 -4.97 -9.78
N SER A 48 3.46 -5.22 -11.07
CA SER A 48 2.76 -6.43 -11.54
C SER A 48 3.53 -7.71 -11.23
N LYS A 49 4.86 -7.68 -11.38
CA LYS A 49 5.73 -8.82 -11.08
C LYS A 49 5.75 -9.10 -9.58
N VAL A 50 5.92 -8.07 -8.75
CA VAL A 50 5.89 -8.20 -7.29
C VAL A 50 4.53 -8.75 -6.83
N LYS A 51 3.43 -8.27 -7.41
CA LYS A 51 2.09 -8.79 -7.11
C LYS A 51 1.95 -10.27 -7.46
N GLU A 52 2.48 -10.70 -8.61
CA GLU A 52 2.41 -12.10 -9.04
C GLU A 52 3.18 -13.01 -8.09
N GLU A 53 4.43 -12.66 -7.74
CA GLU A 53 5.24 -13.39 -6.76
C GLU A 53 4.54 -13.48 -5.39
N TYR A 54 3.93 -12.38 -4.95
CA TYR A 54 3.19 -12.29 -3.70
C TYR A 54 1.96 -13.23 -3.69
N LEU A 55 1.18 -13.26 -4.79
CA LEU A 55 0.02 -14.15 -4.93
C LEU A 55 0.41 -15.62 -5.11
N GLU A 56 1.54 -15.89 -5.74
CA GLU A 56 2.05 -17.25 -5.91
C GLU A 56 2.37 -17.90 -4.56
N ALA A 57 2.96 -17.15 -3.62
CA ALA A 57 3.18 -17.62 -2.26
C ALA A 57 1.89 -17.99 -1.53
N GLY A 58 0.79 -17.25 -1.78
CA GLY A 58 -0.54 -17.50 -1.20
C GLY A 58 -1.35 -18.59 -1.89
N ARG A 59 -1.00 -18.97 -3.12
CA ARG A 59 -1.76 -19.90 -3.98
C ARG A 59 -2.12 -21.24 -3.29
N PRO A 60 -1.22 -21.90 -2.53
CA PRO A 60 -1.56 -23.15 -1.85
C PRO A 60 -2.64 -23.01 -0.76
N TYR A 61 -2.92 -21.79 -0.31
CA TYR A 61 -3.84 -21.51 0.78
C TYR A 61 -5.17 -20.91 0.32
N ILE A 62 -5.44 -20.92 -0.98
CA ILE A 62 -6.75 -20.56 -1.53
C ILE A 62 -7.80 -21.53 -0.96
N GLY A 63 -8.84 -20.98 -0.33
CA GLY A 63 -9.89 -21.76 0.34
C GLY A 63 -9.50 -22.34 1.71
N TYR A 64 -8.27 -22.11 2.18
CA TYR A 64 -7.84 -22.56 3.52
C TYR A 64 -8.71 -21.93 4.61
N LYS A 65 -9.20 -22.78 5.54
CA LYS A 65 -10.08 -22.39 6.67
C LYS A 65 -11.17 -21.40 6.24
N ASN A 66 -11.93 -21.73 5.20
CA ASN A 66 -13.00 -20.90 4.63
C ASN A 66 -12.53 -19.55 4.05
N GLY A 67 -11.35 -19.51 3.45
CA GLY A 67 -10.82 -18.31 2.81
C GLY A 67 -10.23 -17.30 3.78
N LEU A 68 -9.63 -17.78 4.88
CA LEU A 68 -9.03 -16.97 5.93
C LEU A 68 -8.03 -15.94 5.38
N TYR A 69 -7.28 -16.31 4.33
CA TYR A 69 -6.27 -15.45 3.71
C TYR A 69 -6.77 -14.75 2.44
N GLY A 70 -8.08 -14.59 2.29
CA GLY A 70 -8.68 -13.98 1.10
C GLY A 70 -8.97 -14.97 -0.02
N LYS A 71 -9.51 -14.47 -1.14
CA LYS A 71 -10.02 -15.31 -2.24
C LYS A 71 -8.89 -15.89 -3.10
N GLN A 72 -7.75 -15.21 -3.14
CA GLN A 72 -6.56 -15.55 -3.90
C GLN A 72 -5.36 -15.87 -2.99
N GLY A 73 -5.56 -15.95 -1.67
CA GLY A 73 -4.48 -16.10 -0.70
C GLY A 73 -3.68 -14.80 -0.49
N GLU A 74 -4.25 -13.66 -0.87
CA GLU A 74 -3.63 -12.32 -0.82
C GLU A 74 -3.24 -11.84 0.58
N PHE A 75 -3.69 -12.50 1.64
CA PHE A 75 -3.28 -12.16 3.00
C PHE A 75 -2.37 -13.21 3.64
N TYR A 76 -1.94 -14.22 2.88
CA TYR A 76 -1.12 -15.30 3.41
C TYR A 76 0.23 -14.79 3.91
N LEU A 77 0.95 -14.00 3.11
CA LEU A 77 2.25 -13.47 3.51
C LEU A 77 2.11 -12.52 4.70
N LEU A 78 1.08 -11.67 4.72
CA LEU A 78 0.77 -10.81 5.87
C LEU A 78 0.54 -11.62 7.16
N SER A 79 -0.10 -12.80 7.05
CA SER A 79 -0.31 -13.68 8.21
C SER A 79 0.98 -14.31 8.77
N GLN A 80 2.10 -14.25 8.05
CA GLN A 80 3.38 -14.77 8.53
C GLN A 80 4.13 -13.75 9.39
N GLU A 81 3.73 -12.48 9.34
CA GLU A 81 4.35 -11.43 10.12
C GLU A 81 3.56 -11.16 11.40
N CYS A 82 4.28 -10.69 12.42
CA CYS A 82 3.68 -10.25 13.67
C CYS A 82 4.21 -8.85 14.01
N PHE A 83 3.29 -7.99 14.42
CA PHE A 83 3.56 -6.61 14.77
C PHE A 83 3.52 -6.44 16.28
N TYR A 84 4.50 -5.72 16.81
CA TYR A 84 4.64 -5.49 18.24
C TYR A 84 4.44 -4.02 18.54
N PHE A 85 3.51 -3.72 19.44
CA PHE A 85 3.23 -2.37 19.89
C PHE A 85 3.28 -2.32 21.41
N LYS A 86 3.98 -1.33 21.97
CA LYS A 86 4.09 -1.15 23.42
C LYS A 86 3.54 0.20 23.81
N LYS A 87 2.63 0.22 24.77
CA LYS A 87 2.10 1.43 25.39
C LYS A 87 2.15 1.27 26.91
N GLU A 88 2.89 2.14 27.57
CA GLU A 88 3.10 2.10 29.02
C GLU A 88 3.62 0.72 29.50
N ARG A 89 2.85 0.05 30.37
CA ARG A 89 3.15 -1.29 30.92
C ARG A 89 2.53 -2.43 30.11
N ILE A 90 1.88 -2.12 28.99
CA ILE A 90 1.17 -3.08 28.16
C ILE A 90 1.91 -3.28 26.85
N ARG A 91 2.10 -4.55 26.48
CA ARG A 91 2.62 -4.95 25.17
C ARG A 91 1.52 -5.67 24.41
N TYR A 92 1.33 -5.29 23.17
CA TYR A 92 0.44 -5.91 22.21
C TYR A 92 1.29 -6.62 21.15
N THR A 93 0.88 -7.83 20.82
CA THR A 93 1.41 -8.59 19.70
C THR A 93 0.24 -8.92 18.79
N VAL A 94 0.32 -8.52 17.52
CA VAL A 94 -0.73 -8.76 16.53
C VAL A 94 -0.12 -9.57 15.39
N CYS A 95 -0.57 -10.81 15.24
CA CYS A 95 -0.26 -11.66 14.10
C CYS A 95 -1.52 -11.78 13.23
N PRO A 96 -1.63 -11.02 12.13
CA PRO A 96 -2.84 -10.97 11.32
C PRO A 96 -3.37 -12.36 10.95
N TYR A 97 -4.68 -12.55 11.03
CA TYR A 97 -5.37 -13.83 10.73
C TYR A 97 -5.04 -15.02 11.62
N LYS A 98 -4.10 -14.89 12.57
CA LYS A 98 -3.73 -15.94 13.52
C LYS A 98 -4.28 -15.58 14.89
N GLU A 99 -3.60 -14.68 15.59
CA GLU A 99 -3.94 -14.29 16.96
C GLU A 99 -3.40 -12.91 17.31
N SER A 100 -4.03 -12.29 18.28
CA SER A 100 -3.57 -11.05 18.90
C SER A 100 -3.54 -11.23 20.42
N MET A 101 -2.44 -10.82 21.02
CA MET A 101 -2.13 -11.02 22.43
C MET A 101 -1.89 -9.68 23.12
N GLN A 102 -2.30 -9.59 24.37
CA GLN A 102 -1.99 -8.48 25.27
C GLN A 102 -1.24 -9.00 26.49
N GLU A 103 -0.04 -8.49 26.71
CA GLU A 103 0.77 -8.75 27.91
C GLU A 103 0.73 -7.53 28.83
N SER A 104 0.38 -7.74 30.10
CA SER A 104 0.34 -6.70 31.12
C SER A 104 0.73 -7.25 32.49
N GLU A 105 1.77 -6.69 33.09
CA GLU A 105 2.22 -7.01 34.46
C GLU A 105 2.35 -8.52 34.73
N GLY A 106 2.94 -9.25 33.78
CA GLY A 106 3.17 -10.70 33.89
C GLY A 106 1.96 -11.58 33.51
N ASN A 107 0.82 -10.99 33.17
CA ASN A 107 -0.33 -11.71 32.63
C ASN A 107 -0.37 -11.58 31.10
N SER A 108 -0.80 -12.63 30.41
CA SER A 108 -1.02 -12.63 28.95
C SER A 108 -2.46 -12.99 28.65
N PHE A 109 -3.09 -12.23 27.76
CA PHE A 109 -4.50 -12.39 27.37
C PHE A 109 -4.60 -12.52 25.86
N LEU A 110 -5.31 -13.53 25.38
CA LEU A 110 -5.71 -13.61 23.98
C LEU A 110 -6.82 -12.56 23.75
N ILE A 111 -6.55 -11.58 22.89
CA ILE A 111 -7.47 -10.46 22.63
C ILE A 111 -8.19 -10.57 21.27
N GLY A 112 -7.77 -11.50 20.41
CA GLY A 112 -8.44 -11.84 19.15
C GLY A 112 -7.77 -13.02 18.43
N GLU A 113 -8.51 -13.68 17.56
CA GLU A 113 -8.14 -14.86 16.77
C GLU A 113 -8.73 -14.73 15.35
N GLY A 114 -8.10 -15.36 14.36
CA GLY A 114 -8.55 -15.32 12.98
C GLY A 114 -8.51 -13.90 12.42
N GLY A 115 -9.36 -13.59 11.45
CA GLY A 115 -9.41 -12.26 10.87
C GLY A 115 -10.43 -12.14 9.75
N SER A 116 -11.14 -11.03 9.71
CA SER A 116 -12.01 -10.63 8.60
C SER A 116 -11.87 -9.15 8.34
N TRP A 117 -11.82 -8.76 7.07
CA TRP A 117 -11.87 -7.35 6.69
C TRP A 117 -13.29 -6.83 6.76
N ILE A 118 -13.40 -5.61 7.29
CA ILE A 118 -14.56 -4.76 7.09
C ILE A 118 -14.07 -3.42 6.56
N THR A 119 -14.86 -2.75 5.74
CA THR A 119 -14.62 -1.36 5.40
C THR A 119 -15.45 -0.50 6.34
N ASP A 120 -14.82 0.45 7.02
CA ASP A 120 -15.51 1.42 7.87
C ASP A 120 -16.39 2.31 6.99
N PRO A 121 -17.73 2.32 7.18
CA PRO A 121 -18.62 3.12 6.35
C PRO A 121 -18.46 4.64 6.57
N GLN A 122 -17.83 5.08 7.67
CA GLN A 122 -17.62 6.50 7.98
C GLN A 122 -16.31 7.04 7.43
N THR A 123 -15.21 6.29 7.58
CA THR A 123 -13.89 6.75 7.13
C THR A 123 -13.48 6.19 5.76
N GLY A 124 -14.07 5.07 5.35
CA GLY A 124 -13.65 4.32 4.17
C GLY A 124 -12.40 3.47 4.39
N ASP A 125 -11.89 3.40 5.63
CA ASP A 125 -10.70 2.60 5.94
C ASP A 125 -11.03 1.11 5.97
N ASP A 126 -10.11 0.29 5.47
CA ASP A 126 -10.18 -1.15 5.64
C ASP A 126 -9.63 -1.53 7.02
N ILE A 127 -10.45 -2.23 7.80
CA ILE A 127 -10.15 -2.63 9.18
C ILE A 127 -10.08 -4.15 9.26
N LEU A 128 -8.98 -4.66 9.82
CA LEU A 128 -8.85 -6.07 10.16
C LEU A 128 -9.52 -6.32 11.52
N VAL A 129 -10.60 -7.10 11.50
CA VAL A 129 -11.31 -7.50 12.73
C VAL A 129 -10.91 -8.92 13.12
N MET A 130 -10.27 -9.07 14.28
CA MET A 130 -9.91 -10.36 14.86
C MET A 130 -10.82 -10.64 16.06
N ASN A 131 -11.76 -11.56 15.88
CA ASN A 131 -12.77 -11.90 16.89
C ASN A 131 -12.29 -13.06 17.77
N GLY A 132 -13.09 -13.49 18.74
CA GLY A 132 -12.84 -14.79 19.37
C GLY A 132 -11.83 -14.81 20.51
N GLY A 133 -11.33 -13.65 20.95
CA GLY A 133 -10.45 -13.54 22.10
C GLY A 133 -11.06 -14.06 23.42
N GLU A 134 -10.23 -14.15 24.44
CA GLU A 134 -10.58 -14.71 25.73
C GLU A 134 -11.70 -13.89 26.41
N ARG A 135 -12.58 -14.56 27.15
CA ARG A 135 -13.69 -13.95 27.91
C ARG A 135 -13.31 -13.56 29.33
N SER A 136 -12.21 -14.10 29.84
CA SER A 136 -11.83 -13.94 31.24
C SER A 136 -11.62 -12.48 31.57
N ARG A 137 -12.12 -12.03 32.73
CA ARG A 137 -11.97 -10.64 33.19
C ARG A 137 -12.57 -9.58 32.23
N CYS A 138 -13.44 -9.98 31.29
CA CYS A 138 -14.26 -9.06 30.53
C CYS A 138 -15.65 -8.91 31.18
N PRO A 139 -16.16 -7.68 31.34
CA PRO A 139 -17.53 -7.47 31.80
C PRO A 139 -18.52 -8.28 30.95
N GLN A 140 -19.53 -8.88 31.60
CA GLN A 140 -20.59 -9.66 30.95
C GLN A 140 -20.10 -10.93 30.21
N GLY A 141 -18.85 -11.38 30.43
CA GLY A 141 -18.32 -12.59 29.81
C GLY A 141 -18.20 -12.52 28.28
N LYS A 142 -18.21 -11.32 27.70
CA LYS A 142 -18.04 -11.13 26.26
C LYS A 142 -16.62 -11.49 25.83
N LYS A 143 -16.49 -12.08 24.64
CA LYS A 143 -15.18 -12.34 24.03
C LYS A 143 -14.52 -11.02 23.68
N ARG A 144 -13.21 -10.93 23.88
CA ARG A 144 -12.41 -9.82 23.34
C ARG A 144 -12.39 -9.85 21.81
N ARG A 145 -12.21 -8.66 21.24
CA ARG A 145 -12.10 -8.42 19.81
C ARG A 145 -11.04 -7.35 19.59
N THR A 146 -10.18 -7.58 18.61
CA THR A 146 -9.17 -6.62 18.15
C THR A 146 -9.60 -6.06 16.80
N MET A 147 -9.39 -4.76 16.60
CA MET A 147 -9.58 -4.07 15.33
C MET A 147 -8.30 -3.28 15.05
N VAL A 148 -7.71 -3.50 13.88
CA VAL A 148 -6.45 -2.86 13.43
C VAL A 148 -6.69 -2.23 12.08
#